data_AF-A0A537E682-F1
#
_entry.id   AF-A0A537E682-F1
#
_cell.length_a   1.000
_cell.length_b   1.000
_cell.length_c   1.000
_cell.angle_alpha   90.00
_cell.angle_beta   90.00
_cell.angle_gamma   90.00
#
_symmetry.space_group_name_H-M   'P 1'
#
loop_
_entity.id
_entity.type
_entity.pdbx_description
1 polymer ?
#
loop_
_entity_poly.entity_id
_entity_poly.type
_entity_poly.pdbx_seq_one_letter_code
_entity_poly.pdbx_strand_id
1 'polypeptide(L)'
;MIGFARTVFQLPANTGVSREDSFQMKLAVLSDFDGTVTLNDTFKNVAEKFAQGDWRAVDEQYVKGEVTLEECLRTQGAMVRVLESEILDELDKVTRFRPGFDKLIEYCKTNKYPLVLVSAGLDFVIKHFLRKMNWQGQVGLYASKANCTPTGIIFDFPKPKNRKSVNFKDDMVRYYKQKADTVAYIGDGRWDLHALRNADRRFAIKNSKLAELSREQEIQVTLISDFQEVVKSLQRQMSERDSWHGEGE
;
A
#
# COMPACT_ATOMS: atom_id res chain seq x y z
N MET A 1 -8.01 -19.48 -40.04
CA MET A 1 -8.39 -20.21 -38.82
C MET A 1 -7.27 -20.10 -37.79
N ILE A 2 -7.35 -19.13 -36.87
CA ILE A 2 -6.63 -19.18 -35.59
C ILE A 2 -7.53 -18.44 -34.59
N GLY A 3 -8.22 -19.20 -33.73
CA GLY A 3 -9.11 -18.66 -32.71
C GLY A 3 -8.34 -18.30 -31.44
N PHE A 4 -8.50 -17.07 -30.98
CA PHE A 4 -8.04 -16.63 -29.66
C PHE A 4 -8.93 -17.25 -28.57
N ALA A 5 -8.36 -18.13 -27.75
CA ALA A 5 -9.03 -18.61 -26.54
C ALA A 5 -8.97 -17.50 -25.47
N ARG A 6 -10.12 -16.88 -25.20
CA ARG A 6 -10.36 -16.08 -24.00
C ARG A 6 -10.49 -17.04 -22.81
N THR A 7 -9.52 -17.03 -21.89
CA THR A 7 -9.71 -17.66 -20.58
C THR A 7 -10.51 -16.70 -19.69
N VAL A 8 -11.82 -16.90 -19.66
CA VAL A 8 -12.72 -16.30 -18.66
C VAL A 8 -12.60 -17.14 -17.40
N PHE A 9 -12.09 -16.56 -16.30
CA PHE A 9 -12.19 -17.18 -14.99
C PHE A 9 -13.64 -17.06 -14.50
N GLN A 10 -14.35 -18.19 -14.46
CA GLN A 10 -15.70 -18.32 -13.95
C GLN A 10 -15.63 -19.04 -12.60
N LEU A 11 -16.25 -18.47 -11.56
CA LEU A 11 -16.29 -19.05 -10.21
C LEU A 11 -17.18 -20.30 -10.19
N PRO A 12 -16.79 -21.39 -9.50
CA PRO A 12 -17.64 -22.57 -9.36
C PRO A 12 -18.83 -22.27 -8.44
N ALA A 13 -19.97 -22.87 -8.79
CA ALA A 13 -21.22 -22.78 -8.07
C ALA A 13 -21.17 -23.53 -6.72
N ASN A 14 -21.93 -22.99 -5.77
CA ASN A 14 -22.02 -23.42 -4.38
C ASN A 14 -22.66 -24.82 -4.26
N THR A 15 -21.88 -25.82 -3.88
CA THR A 15 -22.38 -27.11 -3.37
C THR A 15 -21.84 -27.28 -1.97
N GLY A 16 -22.74 -27.37 -0.98
CA GLY A 16 -22.41 -27.47 0.43
C GLY A 16 -21.49 -28.66 0.70
N VAL A 17 -20.36 -28.36 1.37
CA VAL A 17 -19.47 -29.32 2.01
C VAL A 17 -19.14 -28.79 3.41
N SER A 18 -19.03 -29.72 4.33
CA SER A 18 -18.65 -29.64 5.75
C SER A 18 -17.49 -28.69 6.06
N ARG A 19 -17.37 -28.27 7.33
CA ARG A 19 -16.22 -27.54 7.92
C ARG A 19 -14.89 -28.20 7.51
N GLU A 20 -14.35 -27.81 6.36
CA GLU A 20 -12.99 -28.04 5.93
C GLU A 20 -12.13 -26.96 6.56
N ASP A 21 -11.00 -27.34 7.14
CA ASP A 21 -9.96 -26.44 7.62
C ASP A 21 -9.66 -25.39 6.54
N SER A 22 -10.24 -24.20 6.69
CA SER A 22 -9.91 -23.08 5.83
C SER A 22 -8.43 -22.80 6.09
N PHE A 23 -7.58 -23.06 5.09
CA PHE A 23 -6.17 -22.65 5.13
C PHE A 23 -6.12 -21.12 5.26
N GLN A 24 -6.19 -20.64 6.49
CA GLN A 24 -6.00 -19.24 6.83
C GLN A 24 -4.51 -18.98 6.70
N MET A 25 -4.15 -17.98 5.88
CA MET A 25 -2.74 -17.67 5.62
C MET A 25 -2.06 -17.28 6.95
N LYS A 26 -0.85 -17.76 7.23
CA LYS A 26 -0.20 -17.39 8.51
C LYS A 26 0.00 -15.87 8.63
N LEU A 27 0.39 -15.21 7.54
CA LEU A 27 0.70 -13.79 7.50
C LEU A 27 0.25 -13.17 6.18
N ALA A 28 -0.27 -11.96 6.23
CA ALA A 28 -0.41 -11.06 5.10
C ALA A 28 0.35 -9.76 5.37
N VAL A 29 1.10 -9.25 4.38
CA VAL A 29 1.88 -8.01 4.51
C VAL A 29 1.30 -6.96 3.58
N LEU A 30 0.92 -5.83 4.16
CA LEU A 30 0.41 -4.66 3.47
C LEU A 30 1.40 -3.50 3.65
N SER A 31 1.64 -2.74 2.59
CA SER A 31 2.55 -1.59 2.64
C SER A 31 1.99 -0.43 1.85
N ASP A 32 2.16 0.79 2.35
CA ASP A 32 2.09 1.98 1.51
C ASP A 32 3.26 1.99 0.51
N PHE A 33 3.19 2.87 -0.50
CA PHE A 33 4.23 3.04 -1.51
C PHE A 33 5.00 4.34 -1.36
N ASP A 34 4.34 5.48 -1.55
CA ASP A 34 4.94 6.81 -1.46
C ASP A 34 5.42 7.09 -0.03
N GLY A 35 6.64 7.59 0.15
CA GLY A 35 7.24 7.82 1.48
C GLY A 35 7.63 6.55 2.27
N THR A 36 7.06 5.40 1.90
CA THR A 36 7.30 4.10 2.53
C THR A 36 8.23 3.19 1.73
N VAL A 37 7.84 2.74 0.54
CA VAL A 37 8.69 1.98 -0.38
C VAL A 37 9.64 2.90 -1.13
N THR A 38 9.15 4.05 -1.58
CA THR A 38 9.99 5.14 -2.06
C THR A 38 10.43 6.02 -0.89
N LEU A 39 11.58 6.69 -1.03
CA LEU A 39 12.06 7.64 -0.02
C LEU A 39 11.34 8.99 -0.10
N ASN A 40 10.67 9.26 -1.22
CA ASN A 40 9.94 10.47 -1.53
C ASN A 40 8.46 10.16 -1.82
N ASP A 41 7.63 11.18 -1.72
CA ASP A 41 6.26 11.14 -2.25
C ASP A 41 6.30 11.46 -3.74
N THR A 42 5.93 10.50 -4.59
CA THR A 42 6.02 10.67 -6.05
C THR A 42 5.01 11.69 -6.56
N PHE A 43 3.81 11.77 -5.98
CA PHE A 43 2.81 12.74 -6.42
C PHE A 43 3.19 14.16 -6.00
N LYS A 44 3.76 14.36 -4.80
CA LYS A 44 4.31 15.67 -4.40
C LYS A 44 5.42 16.13 -5.34
N ASN A 45 6.32 15.23 -5.78
CA ASN A 45 7.34 15.59 -6.77
C ASN A 45 6.73 15.98 -8.13
N VAL A 46 5.67 15.29 -8.55
CA VAL A 46 4.92 15.65 -9.78
C VAL A 46 4.26 17.02 -9.63
N ALA A 47 3.57 17.26 -8.52
CA ALA A 47 2.93 18.55 -8.25
C ALA A 47 3.97 19.68 -8.20
N GLU A 48 5.12 19.44 -7.56
CA GLU A 48 6.20 20.42 -7.49
C GLU A 48 6.73 20.83 -8.85
N LYS A 49 6.84 19.88 -9.78
CA LYS A 49 7.38 20.14 -11.10
C LYS A 49 6.34 20.71 -12.07
N PHE A 50 5.11 20.24 -12.01
CA PHE A 50 4.14 20.37 -13.10
C PHE A 50 2.82 21.04 -12.72
N ALA A 51 2.54 21.26 -11.42
CA ALA A 51 1.28 21.88 -11.03
C ALA A 51 1.21 23.34 -11.48
N GLN A 52 0.10 23.69 -12.12
CA GLN A 52 -0.29 25.06 -12.45
C GLN A 52 -1.22 25.60 -11.35
N GLY A 53 -0.62 26.09 -10.27
CA GLY A 53 -1.35 26.61 -9.11
C GLY A 53 -0.62 26.35 -7.80
N ASP A 54 -1.23 26.80 -6.69
CA ASP A 54 -0.68 26.60 -5.36
C ASP A 54 -1.15 25.25 -4.78
N TRP A 55 -0.46 24.18 -5.19
CA TRP A 55 -0.75 22.83 -4.69
C TRP A 55 -0.46 22.70 -3.18
N ARG A 56 0.45 23.53 -2.63
CA ARG A 56 0.82 23.54 -1.21
C ARG A 56 -0.30 24.09 -0.34
N ALA A 57 -0.99 25.14 -0.79
CA ALA A 57 -2.18 25.64 -0.09
C ALA A 57 -3.25 24.55 0.08
N VAL A 58 -3.41 23.67 -0.91
CA VAL A 58 -4.33 22.51 -0.82
C VAL A 58 -3.80 21.44 0.15
N ASP A 59 -2.49 21.18 0.16
CA ASP A 59 -1.86 20.27 1.13
C ASP A 59 -2.04 20.79 2.57
N GLU A 60 -1.93 22.09 2.79
CA GLU A 60 -2.21 22.72 4.09
C GLU A 60 -3.66 22.55 4.54
N GLN A 61 -4.63 22.71 3.63
CA GLN A 61 -6.05 22.45 3.93
C GLN A 61 -6.26 20.99 4.35
N TYR A 62 -5.61 20.05 3.67
CA TYR A 62 -5.64 18.63 4.08
C TYR A 62 -5.01 18.40 5.46
N VAL A 63 -3.87 19.03 5.75
CA VAL A 63 -3.18 18.92 7.04
C VAL A 63 -4.05 19.47 8.18
N LYS A 64 -4.81 20.55 7.94
CA LYS A 64 -5.77 21.16 8.87
C LYS A 64 -7.08 20.36 9.00
N GLY A 65 -7.31 19.37 8.13
CA GLY A 65 -8.53 18.56 8.11
C GLY A 65 -9.73 19.27 7.48
N GLU A 66 -9.49 20.34 6.71
CA GLU A 66 -10.53 21.12 6.02
C GLU A 66 -11.04 20.38 4.76
N VAL A 67 -10.19 19.56 4.15
CA VAL A 67 -10.53 18.68 3.02
C VAL A 67 -10.03 17.26 3.29
N THR A 68 -10.69 16.29 2.68
CA THR A 68 -10.23 14.89 2.68
C THR A 68 -9.00 14.70 1.79
N LEU A 69 -8.27 13.59 1.98
CA LEU A 69 -7.14 13.26 1.09
C LEU A 69 -7.61 13.11 -0.36
N GLU A 70 -8.76 12.49 -0.60
CA GLU A 70 -9.26 12.31 -1.96
C GLU A 70 -9.61 13.63 -2.64
N GLU A 71 -10.20 14.58 -1.91
CA GLU A 71 -10.44 15.95 -2.42
C GLU A 71 -9.13 16.68 -2.67
N CYS A 72 -8.17 16.58 -1.76
CA CYS A 72 -6.84 17.15 -1.92
C CYS A 72 -6.17 16.66 -3.21
N LEU A 73 -6.09 15.34 -3.40
CA LEU A 73 -5.49 14.72 -4.58
C LEU A 73 -6.25 15.05 -5.87
N ARG A 74 -7.59 15.12 -5.86
CA ARG A 74 -8.37 15.54 -7.04
C ARG A 74 -8.07 16.99 -7.40
N THR A 75 -8.02 17.89 -6.43
CA THR A 75 -7.74 19.32 -6.65
C THR A 75 -6.31 19.53 -7.14
N GLN A 76 -5.32 18.88 -6.52
CA GLN A 76 -3.92 18.94 -6.97
C GLN A 76 -3.74 18.29 -8.35
N GLY A 77 -4.42 17.16 -8.61
CA GLY A 77 -4.38 16.47 -9.90
C GLY A 77 -4.87 17.34 -11.05
N ALA A 78 -5.93 18.13 -10.83
CA ALA A 78 -6.45 19.09 -11.81
C ALA A 78 -5.45 20.20 -12.20
N MET A 79 -4.42 20.43 -11.37
CA MET A 79 -3.34 21.40 -11.66
C MET A 79 -2.27 20.82 -12.58
N VAL A 80 -2.18 19.50 -12.73
CA VAL A 80 -1.09 18.82 -13.46
C VAL A 80 -1.54 18.43 -14.87
N ARG A 81 -1.15 19.21 -15.88
CA ARG A 81 -1.58 19.05 -17.29
C ARG A 81 -0.43 18.65 -18.21
N VAL A 82 0.16 17.48 -17.95
CA VAL A 82 1.28 16.93 -18.72
C VAL A 82 1.01 15.47 -19.09
N LEU A 83 1.78 14.93 -20.03
CA LEU A 83 1.65 13.54 -20.44
C LEU A 83 2.17 12.58 -19.36
N GLU A 84 1.60 11.38 -19.33
CA GLU A 84 2.04 10.30 -18.45
C GLU A 84 3.55 10.03 -18.59
N SER A 85 4.07 10.03 -19.82
CA SER A 85 5.49 9.82 -20.11
C SER A 85 6.38 10.88 -19.48
N GLU A 86 5.98 12.15 -19.48
CA GLU A 86 6.76 13.25 -18.89
C GLU A 86 6.85 13.11 -17.36
N ILE A 87 5.75 12.66 -16.73
CA ILE A 87 5.72 12.33 -15.30
C ILE A 87 6.69 11.19 -15.00
N LEU A 88 6.66 10.10 -15.78
CA LEU A 88 7.53 8.95 -15.60
C LEU A 88 9.01 9.32 -15.79
N ASP A 89 9.33 10.11 -16.82
CA ASP A 89 10.69 10.57 -17.10
C ASP A 89 11.25 11.42 -15.97
N GLU A 90 10.43 12.29 -15.38
CA GLU A 90 10.86 13.09 -14.23
C GLU A 90 11.08 12.22 -12.99
N LEU A 91 10.11 11.36 -12.67
CA LEU A 91 10.18 10.50 -11.50
C LEU A 91 11.33 9.50 -11.57
N ASP A 92 11.72 9.06 -12.76
CA ASP A 92 12.88 8.20 -12.96
C ASP A 92 14.20 8.85 -12.53
N LYS A 93 14.30 10.18 -12.60
CA LYS A 93 15.50 10.92 -12.17
C LYS A 93 15.57 11.05 -10.65
N VAL A 94 14.43 11.31 -10.01
CA VAL A 94 14.37 11.75 -8.61
C VAL A 94 13.97 10.66 -7.62
N THR A 95 13.24 9.63 -8.05
CA THR A 95 12.71 8.62 -7.14
C THR A 95 13.80 7.65 -6.71
N ARG A 96 13.87 7.39 -5.41
CA ARG A 96 14.78 6.42 -4.80
C ARG A 96 13.98 5.48 -3.89
N PHE A 97 14.47 4.26 -3.72
CA PHE A 97 13.77 3.23 -2.97
C PHE A 97 14.41 3.03 -1.59
N ARG A 98 13.57 2.77 -0.61
CA ARG A 98 14.01 2.41 0.73
C ARG A 98 14.70 1.05 0.69
N PRO A 99 15.88 0.90 1.32
CA PRO A 99 16.63 -0.36 1.27
C PRO A 99 15.85 -1.57 1.81
N GLY A 100 16.15 -2.76 1.27
CA GLY A 100 15.65 -4.04 1.76
C GLY A 100 14.24 -4.43 1.31
N PHE A 101 13.56 -3.64 0.46
CA PHE A 101 12.22 -3.99 -0.02
C PHE A 101 12.24 -5.30 -0.84
N ASP A 102 13.30 -5.52 -1.61
CA ASP A 102 13.60 -6.79 -2.28
C ASP A 102 13.69 -7.97 -1.32
N LYS A 103 14.27 -7.78 -0.14
CA LYS A 103 14.32 -8.79 0.92
C LYS A 103 12.96 -9.08 1.53
N LEU A 104 12.10 -8.09 1.68
CA LEU A 104 10.71 -8.31 2.07
C LEU A 104 9.96 -9.12 1.00
N ILE A 105 10.15 -8.81 -0.28
CA ILE A 105 9.55 -9.58 -1.39
C ILE A 105 10.03 -11.04 -1.34
N GLU A 106 11.33 -11.26 -1.23
CA GLU A 106 11.95 -12.60 -1.17
C GLU A 106 11.40 -13.41 0.02
N TYR A 107 11.31 -12.77 1.19
CA TYR A 107 10.75 -13.39 2.40
C TYR A 107 9.28 -13.78 2.21
N CYS A 108 8.43 -12.87 1.72
CA CYS A 108 7.03 -13.14 1.48
C CYS A 108 6.83 -14.24 0.41
N LYS A 109 7.60 -14.21 -0.68
CA LYS A 109 7.55 -15.20 -1.75
C LYS A 109 7.92 -16.60 -1.25
N THR A 110 9.02 -16.73 -0.51
CA THR A 110 9.51 -18.02 0.01
C THR A 110 8.48 -18.67 0.93
N ASN A 111 7.81 -17.86 1.76
CA ASN A 111 6.83 -18.34 2.73
C ASN A 111 5.39 -18.34 2.18
N LYS A 112 5.18 -18.00 0.91
CA LYS A 112 3.86 -17.87 0.27
C LYS A 112 2.91 -16.89 0.98
N TYR A 113 3.46 -15.83 1.58
CA TYR A 113 2.69 -14.75 2.17
C TYR A 113 2.35 -13.69 1.12
N PRO A 114 1.08 -13.24 1.03
CA PRO A 114 0.75 -12.12 0.16
C PRO A 114 1.45 -10.85 0.64
N LEU A 115 2.15 -10.19 -0.28
CA LEU A 115 2.65 -8.83 -0.14
C LEU A 115 1.84 -7.93 -1.07
N VAL A 116 1.15 -6.93 -0.53
CA VAL A 116 0.29 -6.02 -1.31
C VAL A 116 0.62 -4.57 -1.00
N LEU A 117 0.89 -3.80 -2.06
CA LEU A 117 0.93 -2.35 -1.98
C LEU A 117 -0.48 -1.78 -1.94
N VAL A 118 -0.74 -0.92 -0.97
CA VAL A 118 -2.02 -0.24 -0.78
C VAL A 118 -1.77 1.26 -0.80
N SER A 119 -2.07 1.94 -1.91
CA SER A 119 -1.60 3.33 -2.14
C SER A 119 -2.68 4.23 -2.75
N ALA A 120 -2.70 5.51 -2.33
CA ALA A 120 -3.53 6.57 -2.90
C ALA A 120 -2.88 7.31 -4.07
N GLY A 121 -1.67 6.91 -4.45
CA GLY A 121 -0.86 7.59 -5.46
C GLY A 121 -1.27 7.25 -6.90
N LEU A 122 -0.33 7.49 -7.81
CA LEU A 122 -0.50 7.29 -9.25
C LEU A 122 -0.24 5.82 -9.61
N ASP A 123 -1.27 5.01 -9.89
CA ASP A 123 -1.06 3.57 -10.13
C ASP A 123 -0.17 3.26 -11.35
N PHE A 124 -0.19 4.11 -12.38
CA PHE A 124 0.72 3.97 -13.52
C PHE A 124 2.20 4.15 -13.12
N VAL A 125 2.51 5.06 -12.19
CA VAL A 125 3.86 5.27 -11.63
C VAL A 125 4.28 4.04 -10.82
N ILE A 126 3.40 3.55 -9.94
CA ILE A 126 3.70 2.38 -9.12
C ILE A 126 3.99 1.18 -10.02
N LYS A 127 3.15 0.93 -11.04
CA LYS A 127 3.35 -0.14 -12.01
C LYS A 127 4.65 0.02 -12.81
N HIS A 128 5.00 1.24 -13.20
CA HIS A 128 6.26 1.54 -13.88
C HIS A 128 7.46 1.12 -13.03
N PHE A 129 7.50 1.55 -11.77
CA PHE A 129 8.59 1.18 -10.86
C PHE A 129 8.60 -0.31 -10.50
N LEU A 130 7.44 -0.94 -10.31
CA LEU A 130 7.38 -2.39 -10.13
C LEU A 130 7.99 -3.15 -11.32
N ARG A 131 7.78 -2.68 -12.56
CA ARG A 131 8.43 -3.26 -13.75
C ARG A 131 9.93 -3.00 -13.75
N LYS A 132 10.33 -1.73 -13.59
CA LYS A 132 11.72 -1.30 -13.64
C LYS A 132 12.60 -2.01 -12.60
N MET A 133 12.04 -2.31 -11.43
CA MET A 133 12.72 -3.01 -10.33
C MET A 133 12.56 -4.54 -10.37
N ASN A 134 11.93 -5.11 -11.41
CA ASN A 134 11.59 -6.55 -11.51
C ASN A 134 10.74 -7.07 -10.34
N TRP A 135 9.88 -6.24 -9.75
CA TRP A 135 8.94 -6.61 -8.69
C TRP A 135 7.53 -6.94 -9.20
N GLN A 136 7.25 -6.68 -10.48
CA GLN A 136 5.97 -7.02 -11.11
C GLN A 136 5.65 -8.51 -10.95
N GLY A 137 4.40 -8.82 -10.57
CA GLY A 137 3.93 -10.19 -10.37
C GLY A 137 4.36 -10.82 -9.04
N GLN A 138 5.29 -10.20 -8.31
CA GLN A 138 5.71 -10.62 -6.97
C GLN A 138 4.98 -9.85 -5.86
N VAL A 139 4.43 -8.68 -6.20
CA VAL A 139 3.72 -7.78 -5.29
C VAL A 139 2.34 -7.48 -5.86
N GLY A 140 1.30 -7.65 -5.04
CA GLY A 140 -0.06 -7.21 -5.36
C GLY A 140 -0.17 -5.70 -5.30
N LEU A 141 -1.10 -5.12 -6.06
CA LEU A 141 -1.36 -3.68 -6.05
C LEU A 141 -2.84 -3.39 -5.88
N TYR A 142 -3.18 -2.67 -4.81
CA TYR A 142 -4.51 -2.14 -4.55
C TYR A 142 -4.41 -0.62 -4.37
N ALA A 143 -4.68 0.12 -5.44
CA ALA A 143 -4.45 1.57 -5.46
C ALA A 143 -5.57 2.31 -6.18
N SER A 144 -5.61 3.63 -5.97
CA SER A 144 -6.34 4.57 -6.82
C SER A 144 -5.94 4.44 -8.28
N LYS A 145 -6.91 4.63 -9.18
CA LYS A 145 -6.65 4.77 -10.60
C LYS A 145 -6.41 6.23 -10.92
N ALA A 146 -5.29 6.52 -11.57
CA ALA A 146 -4.96 7.87 -12.01
C ALA A 146 -4.86 7.88 -13.54
N ASN A 147 -5.54 8.83 -14.19
CA ASN A 147 -5.50 9.01 -15.64
C ASN A 147 -5.08 10.44 -15.97
N CYS A 148 -4.04 10.61 -16.77
CA CYS A 148 -3.64 11.91 -17.29
C CYS A 148 -4.59 12.34 -18.42
N THR A 149 -5.14 13.55 -18.33
CA THR A 149 -6.05 14.13 -19.33
C THR A 149 -5.63 15.57 -19.66
N PRO A 150 -6.14 16.16 -20.76
CA PRO A 150 -5.84 17.56 -21.09
C PRO A 150 -6.23 18.58 -20.00
N THR A 151 -7.18 18.22 -19.12
CA THR A 151 -7.64 19.11 -18.03
C THR A 151 -6.97 18.82 -16.68
N GLY A 152 -6.15 17.78 -16.59
CA GLY A 152 -5.47 17.38 -15.36
C GLY A 152 -5.41 15.86 -15.16
N ILE A 153 -4.80 15.44 -14.06
CA ILE A 153 -4.87 14.05 -13.59
C ILE A 153 -6.21 13.82 -12.88
N ILE A 154 -6.95 12.81 -13.31
CA ILE A 154 -8.21 12.38 -12.69
C ILE A 154 -7.95 11.14 -11.84
N PHE A 155 -8.37 11.20 -10.57
CA PHE A 155 -8.31 10.09 -9.63
C PHE A 155 -9.67 9.41 -9.43
N ASP A 156 -9.67 8.08 -9.54
CA ASP A 156 -10.76 7.20 -9.10
C ASP A 156 -10.28 6.32 -7.94
N PHE A 157 -10.90 6.47 -6.78
CA PHE A 157 -10.48 5.82 -5.54
C PHE A 157 -11.35 4.58 -5.28
N PRO A 158 -10.74 3.43 -4.92
CA PRO A 158 -11.51 2.26 -4.50
C PRO A 158 -12.44 2.60 -3.34
N LYS A 159 -13.72 2.26 -3.50
CA LYS A 159 -14.69 2.39 -2.42
C LYS A 159 -14.46 1.27 -1.39
N PRO A 160 -14.36 1.59 -0.09
CA PRO A 160 -14.31 0.58 0.95
C PRO A 160 -15.50 -0.37 0.86
N LYS A 161 -15.25 -1.67 0.95
CA LYS A 161 -16.30 -2.70 0.89
C LYS A 161 -16.95 -2.92 2.26
N ASN A 162 -16.19 -2.76 3.34
CA ASN A 162 -16.70 -2.84 4.70
C ASN A 162 -17.12 -1.45 5.19
N ARG A 163 -18.36 -1.33 5.65
CA ARG A 163 -18.93 -0.07 6.17
C ARG A 163 -18.22 0.48 7.40
N LYS A 164 -17.45 -0.35 8.12
CA LYS A 164 -16.64 0.05 9.28
C LYS A 164 -15.27 0.60 8.89
N SER A 165 -14.89 0.51 7.63
CA SER A 165 -13.60 0.98 7.13
C SER A 165 -13.63 2.49 6.95
N VAL A 166 -12.61 3.18 7.46
CA VAL A 166 -12.51 4.64 7.33
C VAL A 166 -12.06 5.05 5.92
N ASN A 167 -11.17 4.27 5.33
CA ASN A 167 -10.68 4.43 3.96
C ASN A 167 -10.33 3.05 3.38
N PHE A 168 -9.89 3.00 2.12
CA PHE A 168 -9.60 1.72 1.49
C PHE A 168 -8.31 1.06 1.99
N LYS A 169 -7.38 1.81 2.60
CA LYS A 169 -6.19 1.24 3.25
C LYS A 169 -6.61 0.42 4.48
N ASP A 170 -7.49 0.98 5.32
CA ASP A 170 -8.11 0.27 6.43
C ASP A 170 -8.96 -0.93 5.95
N ASP A 171 -9.72 -0.74 4.87
CA ASP A 171 -10.54 -1.81 4.28
C ASP A 171 -9.71 -3.02 3.88
N MET A 172 -8.53 -2.80 3.29
CA MET A 172 -7.62 -3.88 2.92
C MET A 172 -7.03 -4.62 4.11
N VAL A 173 -6.69 -3.91 5.20
CA VAL A 173 -6.29 -4.57 6.45
C VAL A 173 -7.40 -5.48 6.95
N ARG A 174 -8.63 -4.96 7.07
CA ARG A 174 -9.80 -5.73 7.53
C ARG A 174 -10.13 -6.91 6.63
N TYR A 175 -9.97 -6.75 5.32
CA TYR A 175 -10.13 -7.83 4.34
C TYR A 175 -9.14 -8.97 4.58
N TYR A 176 -7.87 -8.66 4.85
CA TYR A 176 -6.85 -9.67 5.13
C TYR A 176 -6.98 -10.27 6.53
N LYS A 177 -7.53 -9.57 7.52
CA LYS A 177 -7.83 -10.16 8.84
C LYS A 177 -8.84 -11.31 8.80
N GLN A 178 -9.65 -11.39 7.73
CA GLN A 178 -10.58 -12.50 7.51
C GLN A 178 -9.91 -13.70 6.82
N LYS A 179 -8.66 -13.55 6.36
CA LYS A 179 -7.98 -14.53 5.49
C LYS A 179 -6.61 -14.93 5.99
N ALA A 180 -6.04 -14.15 6.91
CA ALA A 180 -4.76 -14.39 7.53
C ALA A 180 -4.87 -14.32 9.05
N ASP A 181 -4.02 -15.07 9.74
CA ASP A 181 -3.95 -15.06 11.21
C ASP A 181 -3.31 -13.78 11.74
N THR A 182 -2.40 -13.21 10.95
CA THR A 182 -1.68 -11.99 11.27
C THR A 182 -1.64 -11.09 10.04
N VAL A 183 -1.96 -9.81 10.23
CA VAL A 183 -1.78 -8.78 9.21
C VAL A 183 -0.72 -7.79 9.67
N ALA A 184 0.34 -7.67 8.87
CA ALA A 184 1.35 -6.63 9.01
C ALA A 184 1.01 -5.43 8.12
N TYR A 185 1.13 -4.23 8.67
CA TYR A 185 0.97 -2.98 7.92
C TYR A 185 2.20 -2.08 8.08
N ILE A 186 2.68 -1.52 6.98
CA ILE A 186 3.86 -0.66 6.89
C ILE A 186 3.46 0.65 6.21
N GLY A 187 3.72 1.79 6.83
CA GLY A 187 3.36 3.11 6.28
C GLY A 187 4.18 4.26 6.86
N ASP A 188 3.89 5.48 6.40
CA ASP A 188 4.55 6.72 6.85
C ASP A 188 3.59 7.92 6.96
N GLY A 189 2.44 7.87 6.28
CA GLY A 189 1.55 9.00 6.12
C GLY A 189 0.40 9.06 7.13
N ARG A 190 -0.25 10.23 7.24
CA ARG A 190 -1.46 10.42 8.07
C ARG A 190 -2.58 9.46 7.67
N TRP A 191 -2.72 9.18 6.38
CA TRP A 191 -3.83 8.36 5.86
C TRP A 191 -3.69 6.86 6.14
N ASP A 192 -2.51 6.43 6.57
CA ASP A 192 -2.21 5.06 6.99
C ASP A 192 -2.70 4.74 8.39
N LEU A 193 -2.98 5.75 9.21
CA LEU A 193 -3.21 5.61 10.64
C LEU A 193 -4.30 4.59 10.98
N HIS A 194 -5.42 4.60 10.26
CA HIS A 194 -6.52 3.66 10.50
C HIS A 194 -6.16 2.23 10.09
N ALA A 195 -5.44 2.06 8.99
CA ALA A 195 -4.93 0.76 8.56
C ALA A 195 -3.94 0.20 9.59
N LEU A 196 -2.97 1.03 10.01
CA LEU A 196 -1.98 0.67 11.02
C LEU A 196 -2.63 0.31 12.37
N ARG A 197 -3.63 1.06 12.85
CA ARG A 197 -4.36 0.72 14.09
C ARG A 197 -5.01 -0.66 14.06
N ASN A 198 -5.57 -1.05 12.91
CA ASN A 198 -6.29 -2.32 12.78
C ASN A 198 -5.37 -3.52 12.50
N ALA A 199 -4.12 -3.28 12.09
CA ALA A 199 -3.12 -4.30 11.87
C ALA A 199 -2.61 -4.91 13.18
N ASP A 200 -2.16 -6.16 13.12
CA ASP A 200 -1.63 -6.91 14.26
C ASP A 200 -0.13 -6.64 14.43
N ARG A 201 0.61 -6.50 13.31
CA ARG A 201 1.99 -6.02 13.28
C ARG A 201 2.06 -4.66 12.61
N ARG A 202 2.64 -3.68 13.29
CA ARG A 202 2.52 -2.26 12.93
C ARG A 202 3.90 -1.68 12.75
N PHE A 203 4.22 -1.24 11.54
CA PHE A 203 5.49 -0.64 11.21
C PHE A 203 5.27 0.78 10.70
N ALA A 204 6.00 1.73 11.25
CA ALA A 204 6.00 3.11 10.79
C ALA A 204 7.41 3.53 10.41
N ILE A 205 7.56 4.27 9.31
CA ILE A 205 8.85 4.85 8.94
C ILE A 205 9.30 5.81 10.05
N LYS A 206 10.56 5.70 10.48
CA LYS A 206 11.14 6.58 11.50
C LYS A 206 11.06 8.05 11.07
N ASN A 207 10.71 8.93 12.01
CA ASN A 207 10.51 10.37 11.81
C ASN A 207 9.39 10.74 10.82
N SER A 208 8.51 9.80 10.46
CA SER A 208 7.35 10.07 9.61
C SER A 208 6.18 10.67 10.38
N LYS A 209 5.18 11.19 9.65
CA LYS A 209 3.95 11.68 10.27
C LYS A 209 3.17 10.56 10.96
N LEU A 210 3.19 9.35 10.42
CA LEU A 210 2.56 8.19 11.04
C LEU A 210 3.24 7.81 12.36
N ALA A 211 4.57 7.91 12.45
CA ALA A 211 5.30 7.68 13.70
C ALA A 211 4.93 8.71 14.78
N GLU A 212 4.84 10.00 14.40
CA GLU A 212 4.38 11.08 15.29
C GLU A 212 2.96 10.83 15.80
N LEU A 213 2.01 10.57 14.90
CA LEU A 213 0.61 10.30 15.23
C LEU A 213 0.43 9.04 16.07
N SER A 214 1.25 8.01 15.81
CA SER A 214 1.23 6.77 16.59
C SER A 214 1.67 7.03 18.03
N ARG A 215 2.69 7.86 18.25
CA ARG A 215 3.12 8.27 19.58
C ARG A 215 2.06 9.10 20.30
N GLU A 216 1.46 10.09 19.62
CA GLU A 216 0.41 10.96 20.19
C GLU A 216 -0.82 10.18 20.65
N GLN A 217 -1.08 9.02 20.05
CA GLN A 217 -2.26 8.20 20.31
C GLN A 217 -1.92 6.88 21.01
N GLU A 218 -0.70 6.77 21.53
CA GLU A 218 -0.23 5.60 22.30
C GLU A 218 -0.37 4.26 21.54
N ILE A 219 -0.25 4.31 20.21
CA ILE A 219 -0.27 3.13 19.35
C ILE A 219 1.13 2.52 19.35
N GLN A 220 1.25 1.30 19.87
CA GLN A 220 2.50 0.55 19.78
C GLN A 220 2.85 0.26 18.31
N VAL A 221 4.01 0.74 17.89
CA VAL A 221 4.55 0.56 16.54
C VAL A 221 6.03 0.23 16.59
N THR A 222 6.49 -0.61 15.66
CA THR A 222 7.91 -0.79 15.38
C THR A 222 8.35 0.30 14.41
N LEU A 223 9.22 1.20 14.86
CA LEU A 223 9.82 2.20 13.99
C LEU A 223 10.90 1.56 13.13
N ILE A 224 10.87 1.83 11.83
CA ILE A 224 11.85 1.26 10.88
C ILE A 224 12.57 2.33 10.07
N SER A 225 13.83 2.07 9.74
CA SER A 225 14.57 2.88 8.76
C SER A 225 14.58 2.23 7.37
N ASP A 226 14.58 0.90 7.34
CA ASP A 226 14.59 0.07 6.14
C ASP A 226 13.70 -1.18 6.28
N PHE A 227 13.54 -1.95 5.20
CA PHE A 227 12.71 -3.15 5.18
C PHE A 227 13.42 -4.41 5.73
N GLN A 228 14.73 -4.39 5.97
CA GLN A 228 15.40 -5.51 6.64
C GLN A 228 14.95 -5.60 8.10
N GLU A 229 14.73 -4.47 8.76
CA GLU A 229 14.16 -4.41 10.10
C GLU A 229 12.75 -5.03 10.15
N VAL A 230 11.93 -4.81 9.12
CA VAL A 230 10.61 -5.46 8.97
C VAL A 230 10.78 -6.97 8.89
N VAL A 231 11.64 -7.46 7.98
CA VAL A 231 11.86 -8.90 7.79
C VAL A 231 12.34 -9.55 9.08
N LYS A 232 13.32 -8.98 9.77
CA LYS A 232 13.83 -9.50 11.06
C LYS A 232 12.73 -9.57 12.12
N SER A 233 11.91 -8.51 12.22
CA SER A 233 10.80 -8.48 13.17
C SER A 233 9.76 -9.56 12.86
N LEU A 234 9.39 -9.73 11.59
CA LEU A 234 8.41 -10.73 11.17
C LEU A 234 8.95 -12.15 11.36
N GLN A 235 10.20 -12.42 10.99
CA GLN A 235 10.85 -13.71 11.20
C GLN A 235 10.82 -14.13 12.67
N ARG A 236 11.28 -13.25 13.58
CA ARG A 236 11.24 -13.51 15.03
C ARG A 236 9.83 -13.86 15.50
N GLN A 237 8.85 -13.03 15.12
CA GLN A 237 7.46 -13.19 15.55
C GLN A 237 6.80 -14.46 15.01
N MET A 238 7.10 -14.85 13.77
CA MET A 238 6.56 -16.08 13.17
C MET A 238 7.23 -17.32 13.77
N SER A 239 8.54 -17.28 14.06
CA SER A 239 9.24 -18.38 14.75
C SER A 239 8.76 -18.59 16.18
N GLU A 240 8.57 -17.51 16.95
CA GLU A 240 7.99 -17.58 18.30
C GLU A 240 6.60 -18.24 18.25
N ARG A 241 5.74 -17.83 17.32
CA ARG A 241 4.42 -18.44 17.16
C ARG A 241 4.50 -19.94 16.86
N ASP A 242 5.36 -20.35 15.92
CA ASP A 242 5.48 -21.76 15.53
C ASP A 242 6.02 -22.62 16.68
N SER A 243 6.87 -22.08 17.58
CA SER A 243 7.33 -22.80 18.78
C SER A 243 6.22 -23.03 19.83
N TRP A 244 5.34 -22.05 20.04
CA TRP A 244 4.23 -22.16 21.01
C TRP A 244 3.14 -23.15 20.59
N HIS A 245 2.98 -23.40 19.29
CA HIS A 245 2.04 -24.41 18.79
C HIS A 245 2.62 -25.83 18.76
N GLY A 246 3.95 -25.99 18.89
CA GLY A 246 4.63 -27.29 18.88
C GLY A 246 4.81 -27.96 20.25
N GLU A 247 4.56 -27.25 21.36
CA GLU A 247 4.67 -27.80 22.73
C GLU A 247 3.34 -28.30 23.30
N GLY A 248 2.26 -28.29 22.51
CA GLY A 248 0.91 -28.68 22.90
C GLY A 248 0.33 -29.93 22.22
N GLU A 249 1.13 -30.65 21.44
CA GLU A 249 0.77 -31.94 20.81
C GLU A 249 1.45 -33.13 21.48
#